data_AF-A0A060BXL2-F1
#
_entry.id   AF-A0A060BXL2-F1
#
_cell.length_a   1.000
_cell.length_b   1.000
_cell.length_c   1.000
_cell.angle_alpha   90.00
_cell.angle_beta   90.00
_cell.angle_gamma   90.00
#
_symmetry.space_group_name_H-M   'P 1'
#
loop_
_entity.id
_entity.type
_entity.pdbx_description
1 polymer ?
#
loop_
_entity_poly.entity_id
_entity_poly.type
_entity_poly.pdbx_seq_one_letter_code
_entity_poly.pdbx_strand_id
1 'polypeptide(L)'
;MRSGDPRFSEVDWAGNPADDPAWRDALLDRIARTVERDKNHPCVVMWSLGNESGTGRNLAAMADWVHQRDPSRPVHYEGDYAGAYTDVYSRMYSTLEELDSIGGTLTMPVHEVGPAAGARQRAKPF
;
A
#
# COMPACT_ATOMS: atom_id res chain seq x y z
N MET A 1 0.06 -24.39 2.89
CA MET A 1 -1.06 -24.34 1.93
C MET A 1 -1.42 -25.75 1.55
N ARG A 2 -2.67 -26.18 1.78
CA ARG A 2 -3.15 -27.47 1.31
C ARG A 2 -3.59 -27.31 -0.14
N SER A 3 -3.22 -28.26 -0.99
CA SER A 3 -3.63 -28.32 -2.40
C SER A 3 -5.15 -28.42 -2.49
N GLY A 4 -5.86 -27.31 -2.66
CA GLY A 4 -7.33 -27.30 -2.79
C GLY A 4 -8.04 -26.04 -2.28
N ASP A 5 -7.38 -25.22 -1.46
CA ASP A 5 -7.98 -23.95 -1.03
C ASP A 5 -7.93 -22.94 -2.19
N PRO A 6 -9.04 -22.21 -2.47
CA PRO A 6 -9.08 -21.21 -3.53
C PRO A 6 -8.08 -20.07 -3.23
N ARG A 7 -7.55 -19.46 -4.29
CA ARG A 7 -6.66 -18.30 -4.14
C ARG A 7 -7.45 -17.12 -3.59
N PHE A 8 -6.81 -16.22 -2.86
CA PHE A 8 -7.49 -15.03 -2.32
C PHE A 8 -8.20 -14.20 -3.40
N SER A 9 -7.60 -14.07 -4.59
CA SER A 9 -8.21 -13.37 -5.73
C SER A 9 -9.50 -14.03 -6.24
N GLU A 10 -9.74 -15.31 -5.93
CA GLU A 10 -10.92 -16.07 -6.36
C GLU A 10 -12.07 -15.97 -5.34
N VAL A 11 -11.79 -15.45 -4.13
CA VAL A 11 -12.75 -15.35 -3.02
C VAL A 11 -12.84 -13.92 -2.47
N ASP A 12 -12.63 -12.92 -3.33
CA ASP A 12 -12.68 -11.50 -2.95
C ASP A 12 -11.83 -11.16 -1.73
N TRP A 13 -10.63 -11.76 -1.66
CA TRP A 13 -9.68 -11.60 -0.56
C TRP A 13 -10.20 -11.99 0.83
N ALA A 14 -11.27 -12.79 0.91
CA ALA A 14 -11.78 -13.29 2.18
C ALA A 14 -10.69 -14.04 2.97
N GLY A 15 -10.52 -13.65 4.24
CA GLY A 15 -9.50 -14.21 5.13
C GLY A 15 -8.07 -13.78 4.81
N ASN A 16 -7.87 -12.75 3.97
CA ASN A 16 -6.53 -12.20 3.73
C ASN A 16 -5.94 -11.61 5.03
N PRO A 17 -4.72 -12.02 5.43
CA PRO A 17 -4.01 -11.45 6.58
C PRO A 17 -3.91 -9.91 6.61
N ALA A 18 -4.01 -9.23 5.47
CA ALA A 18 -4.01 -7.77 5.42
C ALA A 18 -5.23 -7.12 6.12
N ASP A 19 -6.37 -7.82 6.24
CA ASP A 19 -7.57 -7.33 6.94
C ASP A 19 -8.04 -8.22 8.10
N ASP A 20 -7.42 -9.38 8.32
CA ASP A 20 -7.77 -10.28 9.43
C ASP A 20 -7.07 -9.86 10.74
N PRO A 21 -7.80 -9.48 11.81
CA PRO A 21 -7.22 -9.03 13.08
C PRO A 21 -6.31 -10.08 13.75
N ALA A 22 -6.48 -11.37 13.48
CA ALA A 22 -5.61 -12.42 14.04
C ALA A 22 -4.15 -12.28 13.57
N TRP A 23 -3.91 -11.60 12.45
CA TRP A 23 -2.58 -11.40 11.86
C TRP A 23 -1.97 -10.03 12.14
N ARG A 24 -2.70 -9.14 12.83
CA ARG A 24 -2.28 -7.75 13.07
C ARG A 24 -0.90 -7.66 13.70
N ASP A 25 -0.68 -8.37 14.79
CA ASP A 25 0.58 -8.29 15.56
C ASP A 25 1.76 -8.84 14.77
N ALA A 26 1.53 -9.88 13.95
CA ALA A 26 2.56 -10.43 13.08
C ALA A 26 2.97 -9.46 11.97
N LEU A 27 2.04 -8.67 11.44
CA LEU A 27 2.32 -7.64 10.43
C LEU A 27 3.05 -6.45 11.07
N LEU A 28 2.62 -6.02 12.26
CA LEU A 28 3.29 -4.95 13.02
C LEU A 28 4.73 -5.34 13.43
N ASP A 29 4.96 -6.58 13.86
CA ASP A 29 6.31 -7.07 14.18
C ASP A 29 7.25 -6.95 12.96
N ARG A 30 6.78 -7.34 11.77
CA ARG A 30 7.57 -7.31 10.53
C ARG A 30 7.98 -5.90 10.15
N ILE A 31 7.05 -4.95 10.16
CA ILE A 31 7.38 -3.56 9.80
C ILE A 31 8.27 -2.92 10.87
N ALA A 32 8.00 -3.21 12.15
CA ALA A 32 8.77 -2.64 13.25
C ALA A 32 10.24 -3.09 13.18
N ARG A 33 10.48 -4.38 12.99
CA ARG A 33 11.85 -4.91 12.84
C ARG A 33 12.56 -4.35 11.60
N THR A 34 11.84 -4.07 10.52
CA THR A 34 12.40 -3.48 9.31
C THR A 34 12.88 -2.05 9.57
N VAL A 35 12.01 -1.19 10.09
CA VAL A 35 12.33 0.22 10.36
C VAL A 35 13.39 0.34 11.44
N GLU A 36 13.24 -0.38 12.56
CA GLU A 36 14.17 -0.25 13.68
C GLU A 36 15.61 -0.63 13.32
N ARG A 37 15.78 -1.64 12.46
CA ARG A 37 17.09 -2.07 11.99
C ARG A 37 17.75 -1.01 11.09
N ASP A 38 16.99 -0.41 10.17
CA ASP A 38 17.56 0.33 9.04
C ASP A 38 17.41 1.87 9.12
N LYS A 39 16.68 2.41 10.10
CA LYS A 39 16.34 3.85 10.23
C LYS A 39 17.52 4.84 10.21
N ASN A 40 18.73 4.40 10.55
CA ASN A 40 19.92 5.26 10.58
C ASN A 40 20.67 5.32 9.23
N HIS A 41 20.21 4.61 8.22
CA HIS A 41 20.83 4.61 6.89
C HIS A 41 20.30 5.79 6.05
N PRO A 42 21.16 6.75 5.66
CA PRO A 42 20.73 7.92 4.88
C PRO A 42 20.37 7.60 3.43
N CYS A 43 20.81 6.45 2.90
CA CYS A 43 20.44 5.98 1.57
C CYS A 43 19.01 5.44 1.50
N VAL A 44 18.38 5.12 2.64
CA VAL A 44 16.98 4.73 2.69
C VAL A 44 16.13 5.99 2.66
N VAL A 45 15.36 6.18 1.60
CA VAL A 45 14.53 7.39 1.39
C VAL A 45 13.04 7.16 1.55
N MET A 46 12.57 5.90 1.56
CA MET A 46 11.17 5.52 1.72
C MET A 46 11.05 4.17 2.42
N TRP A 47 9.91 3.91 3.06
CA TRP A 47 9.56 2.60 3.63
C TRP A 47 8.46 1.93 2.83
N SER A 48 8.72 0.73 2.30
CA SER A 48 7.66 -0.07 1.69
C SER A 48 7.00 -0.99 2.71
N LEU A 49 5.67 -1.06 2.74
CA LEU A 49 4.94 -1.93 3.67
C LEU A 49 4.99 -3.41 3.26
N GLY A 50 5.23 -3.69 1.99
CA GLY A 50 5.21 -5.04 1.43
C GLY A 50 4.98 -5.01 -0.08
N ASN A 51 4.44 -6.11 -0.62
CA ASN A 51 4.14 -6.28 -2.04
C ASN A 51 2.90 -7.18 -2.21
N GLU A 52 1.99 -6.81 -3.12
CA GLU A 52 0.87 -7.66 -3.61
C GLU A 52 0.10 -8.45 -2.54
N SER A 53 -0.13 -7.83 -1.38
CA SER A 53 -0.77 -8.47 -0.22
C SER A 53 -2.23 -8.02 -0.05
N GLY A 54 -2.86 -7.50 -1.11
CA GLY A 54 -4.18 -6.87 -1.05
C GLY A 54 -4.15 -5.52 -0.31
N THR A 55 -5.26 -5.13 0.32
CA THR A 55 -5.36 -3.94 1.17
C THR A 55 -6.21 -4.26 2.41
N GLY A 56 -6.02 -3.54 3.51
CA GLY A 56 -6.80 -3.79 4.73
C GLY A 56 -6.26 -3.07 5.97
N ARG A 57 -6.98 -3.24 7.08
CA ARG A 57 -6.72 -2.54 8.36
C ARG A 57 -5.34 -2.80 8.95
N ASN A 58 -4.72 -3.95 8.65
CA ASN A 58 -3.41 -4.27 9.20
C ASN A 58 -2.30 -3.56 8.42
N LEU A 59 -2.43 -3.40 7.10
CA LEU A 59 -1.51 -2.58 6.31
C LEU A 59 -1.64 -1.10 6.68
N ALA A 60 -2.86 -0.59 6.86
CA ALA A 60 -3.09 0.76 7.36
C ALA A 60 -2.42 0.97 8.73
N ALA A 61 -2.53 0.01 9.64
CA ALA A 61 -1.86 0.09 10.93
C ALA A 61 -0.33 0.01 10.87
N MET A 62 0.24 -0.72 9.89
CA MET A 62 1.67 -0.68 9.64
C MET A 62 2.09 0.72 9.19
N ALA A 63 1.34 1.36 8.28
CA ALA A 63 1.60 2.73 7.84
C ALA A 63 1.56 3.72 9.03
N ASP A 64 0.48 3.68 9.82
CA ASP A 64 0.32 4.52 11.03
C ASP A 64 1.49 4.34 12.00
N TRP A 65 1.95 3.10 12.20
CA TRP A 65 3.09 2.81 13.06
C TRP A 65 4.39 3.41 12.50
N VAL A 66 4.63 3.30 11.19
CA VAL A 66 5.81 3.89 10.54
C VAL A 66 5.78 5.41 10.65
N HIS A 67 4.65 6.05 10.37
CA HIS A 67 4.51 7.52 10.49
C HIS A 67 4.75 8.02 11.91
N GLN A 68 4.26 7.29 12.92
CA GLN A 68 4.54 7.62 14.33
C GLN A 68 6.03 7.43 14.68
N ARG A 69 6.68 6.43 14.08
CA ARG A 69 8.03 6.03 14.47
C ARG A 69 9.14 6.78 13.74
N ASP A 70 8.98 7.03 12.45
CA ASP A 70 9.94 7.71 11.57
C ASP A 70 9.20 8.62 10.58
N PRO A 71 8.82 9.84 11.00
CA PRO A 71 8.11 10.79 10.14
C PRO A 71 9.01 11.42 9.05
N SER A 72 10.30 11.07 8.98
CA SER A 72 11.25 11.68 8.04
C SER A 72 11.25 11.08 6.64
N ARG A 73 10.58 9.93 6.44
CA ARG A 73 10.58 9.17 5.18
C ARG A 73 9.14 8.80 4.77
N PRO A 74 8.77 8.95 3.49
CA PRO A 74 7.45 8.54 3.00
C PRO A 74 7.23 7.03 3.08
N VAL A 75 5.96 6.65 3.27
CA VAL A 75 5.46 5.28 3.20
C VAL A 75 4.95 4.97 1.80
N HIS A 76 5.43 3.85 1.26
CA HIS A 76 5.08 3.31 -0.05
C HIS A 76 4.36 1.96 0.11
N TYR A 77 3.33 1.72 -0.70
CA TYR A 77 2.78 0.39 -0.93
C TYR A 77 1.90 0.41 -2.18
N GLU A 78 2.18 -0.46 -3.14
CA GLU A 78 1.51 -0.46 -4.44
C GLU A 78 0.03 -0.84 -4.34
N GLY A 79 -0.31 -1.79 -3.46
CA GLY A 79 -1.67 -2.30 -3.30
C GLY A 79 -2.67 -1.32 -2.64
N ASP A 80 -2.23 -0.13 -2.23
CA ASP A 80 -3.11 0.95 -1.74
C ASP A 80 -3.64 1.80 -2.90
N TYR A 81 -4.41 1.19 -3.80
CA TYR A 81 -4.96 1.87 -4.99
C TYR A 81 -5.82 3.09 -4.65
N ALA A 82 -6.52 3.06 -3.51
CA ALA A 82 -7.36 4.19 -3.07
C ALA A 82 -6.56 5.32 -2.39
N GLY A 83 -5.30 5.08 -2.05
CA GLY A 83 -4.42 6.03 -1.40
C GLY A 83 -4.86 6.33 0.03
N ALA A 84 -5.37 5.33 0.73
CA ALA A 84 -5.95 5.48 2.05
C ALA A 84 -4.89 5.73 3.14
N TYR A 85 -3.67 5.20 3.00
CA TYR A 85 -2.66 5.22 4.07
C TYR A 85 -1.21 5.36 3.58
N THR A 86 -0.97 5.43 2.27
CA THR A 86 0.37 5.64 1.69
C THR A 86 0.64 7.10 1.33
N ASP A 87 1.91 7.51 1.33
CA ASP A 87 2.33 8.86 0.95
C ASP A 87 2.65 9.00 -0.54
N VAL A 88 2.93 7.88 -1.21
CA VAL A 88 3.30 7.83 -2.63
C VAL A 88 2.25 7.06 -3.40
N TYR A 89 1.81 7.59 -4.54
CA TYR A 89 1.07 6.79 -5.49
C TYR A 89 2.03 5.97 -6.33
N SER A 90 1.89 4.64 -6.28
CA SER A 90 2.79 3.71 -6.95
C SER A 90 2.01 2.63 -7.66
N ARG A 91 2.54 2.15 -8.79
CA ARG A 91 1.94 1.13 -9.65
C ARG A 91 2.98 0.25 -10.29
N MET A 92 2.57 -0.99 -10.54
CA MET A 92 3.33 -1.93 -11.34
C MET A 92 2.67 -2.11 -12.71
N TYR A 93 3.46 -1.91 -13.77
CA TYR A 93 3.09 -2.23 -15.17
C TYR A 93 1.84 -1.50 -15.70
N SER A 94 1.63 -0.24 -15.31
CA SER A 94 0.53 0.58 -15.85
C SER A 94 0.57 0.69 -17.37
N THR A 95 -0.61 0.67 -17.99
CA THR A 95 -0.76 0.94 -19.43
C THR A 95 -0.43 2.39 -19.73
N LEU A 96 -0.19 2.71 -21.02
CA LEU A 96 0.03 4.10 -21.43
C LEU A 96 -1.19 5.00 -21.16
N GLU A 97 -2.40 4.45 -21.32
CA GLU A 97 -3.64 5.17 -21.00
C GLU A 97 -3.76 5.46 -19.51
N GLU A 98 -3.41 4.48 -18.67
CA GLU A 98 -3.40 4.68 -17.23
C GLU A 98 -2.34 5.71 -16.81
N LEU A 99 -1.14 5.64 -17.40
CA LEU A 99 -0.08 6.60 -17.14
C LEU A 99 -0.51 8.05 -17.49
N ASP A 100 -1.21 8.22 -18.62
CA ASP A 100 -1.78 9.52 -19.01
C ASP A 100 -2.87 9.97 -18.03
N SER A 101 -3.71 9.05 -17.52
CA SER A 101 -4.70 9.37 -16.49
C SER A 101 -4.09 9.77 -15.14
N ILE A 102 -2.87 9.31 -14.85
CA ILE A 102 -2.16 9.63 -13.61
C ILE A 102 -1.53 11.02 -13.71
N GLY A 103 -0.80 11.30 -14.79
CA GLY A 103 -0.08 12.56 -15.00
C GLY A 103 -0.91 13.68 -15.64
N GLY A 104 -2.04 13.36 -16.25
CA GLY A 104 -2.89 14.27 -17.00
C GLY A 104 -4.03 14.89 -16.21
N THR A 105 -4.82 15.72 -16.90
CA THR A 105 -6.03 16.37 -16.37
C THR A 105 -7.30 15.54 -16.54
N LEU A 106 -7.19 14.36 -17.18
CA LEU A 106 -8.34 13.52 -17.50
C LEU A 106 -8.92 12.88 -16.24
N THR A 107 -10.24 12.92 -16.13
CA THR A 107 -11.04 12.35 -15.03
C THR A 107 -11.28 10.86 -15.20
N MET A 108 -10.39 10.14 -15.89
CA MET A 108 -10.51 8.70 -16.04
C MET A 108 -10.25 8.02 -14.69
N PRO A 109 -10.93 6.90 -14.40
CA PRO A 109 -10.62 6.09 -13.23
C PRO A 109 -9.17 5.63 -13.31
N VAL A 110 -8.44 5.85 -12.23
CA VAL A 110 -7.11 5.26 -12.05
C VAL A 110 -7.34 3.87 -11.45
N HIS A 111 -6.90 2.79 -12.10
CA HIS A 111 -7.11 1.40 -11.64
C HIS A 111 -8.48 1.07 -11.06
N GLU A 112 -9.54 1.50 -11.74
CA GLU A 112 -10.93 1.24 -11.32
C GLU A 112 -11.32 1.87 -9.97
N VAL A 113 -10.48 2.73 -9.37
CA VAL A 113 -10.87 3.50 -8.18
C VAL A 113 -11.69 4.72 -8.57
N GLY A 114 -12.69 5.04 -7.74
CA GLY A 114 -13.61 6.14 -8.01
C GLY A 114 -12.94 7.52 -8.05
N PRO A 115 -13.60 8.56 -8.58
CA PRO A 115 -13.00 9.89 -8.80
C PRO A 115 -12.37 10.51 -7.56
N ALA A 116 -12.95 10.31 -6.38
CA ALA A 116 -12.42 10.82 -5.11
C ALA A 116 -11.08 10.18 -4.71
N ALA A 117 -10.93 8.88 -4.95
CA ALA A 117 -9.68 8.17 -4.70
C ALA A 117 -8.61 8.56 -5.72
N GLY A 118 -8.97 8.69 -7.00
CA GLY A 118 -8.05 9.22 -8.03
C GLY A 118 -7.58 10.65 -7.72
N ALA A 119 -8.49 11.52 -7.27
CA ALA A 119 -8.14 12.89 -6.85
C ALA A 119 -7.20 12.89 -5.63
N ARG A 120 -7.41 11.99 -4.66
CA ARG A 120 -6.52 11.82 -3.52
C ARG A 120 -5.12 11.42 -3.94
N GLN A 121 -5.00 10.44 -4.83
CA GLN A 121 -3.70 9.99 -5.33
C GLN A 121 -2.94 11.12 -6.03
N ARG A 122 -3.61 11.90 -6.88
CA ARG A 122 -3.02 13.06 -7.58
C ARG A 122 -2.66 14.24 -6.66
N ALA A 123 -3.16 14.26 -5.43
CA ALA A 123 -2.88 15.32 -4.46
C ALA A 123 -1.73 14.98 -3.50
N LYS A 124 -1.20 13.75 -3.56
CA LYS A 124 -0.03 13.36 -2.76
C LYS A 124 1.19 14.18 -3.22
N PRO A 125 2.14 14.47 -2.31
CA PRO A 125 3.41 15.03 -2.75
C PRO A 125 4.00 14.08 -3.79
N PHE A 126 4.58 14.64 -4.86
CA PHE A 126 4.98 14.05 -6.16
C PHE A 126 3.83 13.55 -7.06
#